data_AF-A0A5C8E9S7-F1
#
_entry.id   AF-A0A5C8E9S7-F1
#
_cell.length_a   1.000
_cell.length_b   1.000
_cell.length_c   1.000
_cell.angle_alpha   90.00
_cell.angle_beta   90.00
_cell.angle_gamma   90.00
#
_symmetry.space_group_name_H-M   'P 1'
#
loop_
_entity.id
_entity.type
_entity.pdbx_description
1 polymer ?
#
loop_
_entity_poly.entity_id
_entity_poly.type
_entity_poly.pdbx_seq_one_letter_code
_entity_poly.pdbx_strand_id
1 'polypeptide(L)'
;MNFESFCEYLKNNNKINYNLLNEKNAYYVNYFLYRIKVAFDNYSKESSDINKRWFNNRLNIFMKDEDIRNLAGILGELQIYGLLSNSPFKYWLKCVKTTNEKKTPDFIYENYCRREKIKVNIEVASSLGTKDEKKQRTEQNEIYPYGKPKREGIDNSLSEVISMINRIKEPDSQMKEEDINILAINFVNPIGECIFLNILKERGKPYFINKEGDNNTIYTGGIWQAFYSKKGDRIFGSIGMDDYIKEEIYKMEYNSRFQGKSVVDFAIINTYEGVFIYQNFNRKIEIPKHIYKCLMSLDNINIDNVFLNFPINNLEERVNYYRELGEAYLKEAEESKSYV
;
A
#
# COMPACT_ATOMS: atom_id res chain seq x y z
N MET A 1 21.82 -16.94 -8.32
CA MET A 1 21.71 -16.75 -6.86
C MET A 1 20.40 -17.38 -6.41
N ASN A 2 20.41 -18.23 -5.39
CA ASN A 2 19.19 -18.77 -4.78
C ASN A 2 18.75 -17.89 -3.59
N PHE A 3 17.62 -18.23 -2.96
CA PHE A 3 17.06 -17.45 -1.86
C PHE A 3 17.98 -17.44 -0.63
N GLU A 4 18.60 -18.58 -0.31
CA GLU A 4 19.49 -18.74 0.83
C GLU A 4 20.72 -17.82 0.72
N SER A 5 21.39 -17.81 -0.45
CA SER A 5 22.51 -16.89 -0.71
C SER A 5 22.08 -15.43 -0.70
N PHE A 6 20.85 -15.11 -1.11
CA PHE A 6 20.31 -13.75 -1.02
C PHE A 6 20.12 -13.32 0.44
N CYS A 7 19.57 -14.18 1.30
CA CYS A 7 19.46 -13.93 2.74
C CYS A 7 20.82 -13.77 3.41
N GLU A 8 21.79 -14.62 3.08
CA GLU A 8 23.17 -14.49 3.56
C GLU A 8 23.79 -13.15 3.15
N TYR A 9 23.59 -12.71 1.90
CA TYR A 9 24.05 -11.40 1.45
C TYR A 9 23.43 -10.26 2.26
N LEU A 10 22.11 -10.29 2.47
CA LEU A 10 21.40 -9.28 3.26
C LEU A 10 21.96 -9.20 4.70
N LYS A 11 22.28 -10.35 5.29
CA LYS A 11 22.87 -10.48 6.62
C LYS A 11 24.29 -9.93 6.67
N ASN A 12 25.16 -10.38 5.77
CA ASN A 12 26.58 -10.02 5.79
C ASN A 12 26.84 -8.54 5.47
N ASN A 13 25.91 -7.89 4.76
CA ASN A 13 26.04 -6.48 4.37
C ASN A 13 25.19 -5.54 5.23
N ASN A 14 24.62 -6.01 6.35
CA ASN A 14 23.77 -5.23 7.25
C ASN A 14 22.65 -4.47 6.51
N LYS A 15 22.13 -5.03 5.41
CA LYS A 15 21.11 -4.37 4.56
C LYS A 15 19.72 -4.42 5.18
N ILE A 16 19.52 -5.34 6.13
CA ILE A 16 18.31 -5.43 6.95
C ILE A 16 18.71 -5.16 8.38
N ASN A 17 17.87 -4.43 9.11
CA ASN A 17 18.08 -4.25 10.54
C ASN A 17 17.66 -5.54 11.28
N TYR A 18 18.61 -6.46 11.44
CA TYR A 18 18.40 -7.72 12.15
C TYR A 18 18.14 -7.52 13.66
N ASN A 19 18.44 -6.37 14.27
CA ASN A 19 18.10 -6.10 15.68
C ASN A 19 16.58 -5.95 15.88
N LEU A 20 15.83 -5.75 14.79
CA LEU A 20 14.36 -5.79 14.78
C LEU A 20 13.83 -7.24 14.70
N LEU A 21 14.68 -8.27 14.76
CA LEU A 21 14.31 -9.70 14.84
C LEU A 21 14.17 -10.24 16.28
N ASN A 22 14.12 -9.38 17.29
CA ASN A 22 13.72 -9.85 18.62
C ASN A 22 12.37 -10.59 18.52
N GLU A 23 12.16 -11.62 19.34
CA GLU A 23 11.04 -12.59 19.21
C GLU A 23 9.65 -11.94 19.02
N LYS A 24 9.44 -10.72 19.55
CA LYS A 24 8.20 -9.93 19.36
C LYS A 24 7.92 -9.51 17.91
N ASN A 25 8.92 -9.46 17.04
CA ASN A 25 8.83 -8.97 15.66
C ASN A 25 9.14 -10.05 14.60
N ALA A 26 9.38 -11.29 15.01
CA ALA A 26 9.72 -12.40 14.11
C ALA A 26 8.67 -12.60 13.02
N TYR A 27 7.38 -12.40 13.33
CA TYR A 27 6.29 -12.46 12.37
C TYR A 27 6.50 -11.53 11.16
N TYR A 28 6.92 -10.28 11.39
CA TYR A 28 7.04 -9.27 10.34
C TYR A 28 8.20 -9.57 9.39
N VAL A 29 9.34 -9.96 9.95
CA VAL A 29 10.48 -10.34 9.12
C VAL A 29 10.19 -11.65 8.37
N ASN A 30 9.51 -12.61 9.01
CA ASN A 30 9.04 -13.81 8.34
C ASN A 30 8.07 -13.48 7.20
N TYR A 31 7.14 -12.53 7.39
CA TYR A 31 6.22 -12.08 6.34
C TYR A 31 6.97 -11.44 5.17
N PHE A 32 7.92 -10.54 5.47
CA PHE A 32 8.79 -9.93 4.47
C PHE A 32 9.55 -10.99 3.67
N LEU A 33 10.29 -11.86 4.36
CA LEU A 33 11.12 -12.91 3.76
C LEU A 33 10.28 -13.93 3.00
N TYR A 34 9.10 -14.28 3.51
CA TYR A 34 8.17 -15.19 2.84
C TYR A 34 7.81 -14.70 1.44
N ARG A 35 7.44 -13.41 1.29
CA ARG A 35 7.10 -12.84 -0.03
C ARG A 35 8.26 -12.85 -1.00
N ILE A 36 9.47 -12.56 -0.51
CA ILE A 36 10.68 -12.65 -1.33
C ILE A 36 10.96 -14.11 -1.71
N LYS A 37 10.86 -15.05 -0.76
CA LYS A 37 11.05 -16.48 -1.01
C LYS A 37 10.12 -16.99 -2.09
N VAL A 38 8.83 -16.65 -2.02
CA VAL A 38 7.84 -16.96 -3.06
C VAL A 38 8.29 -16.44 -4.42
N ALA A 39 8.85 -15.24 -4.48
CA ALA A 39 9.40 -14.67 -5.71
C ALA A 39 10.55 -15.53 -6.28
N PHE A 40 11.48 -15.98 -5.43
CA PHE A 40 12.56 -16.90 -5.81
C PHE A 40 12.05 -18.28 -6.25
N ASP A 41 11.08 -18.84 -5.53
CA ASP A 41 10.48 -20.14 -5.85
C ASP A 41 9.79 -20.11 -7.20
N ASN A 42 9.05 -19.03 -7.51
CA ASN A 42 8.43 -18.84 -8.82
C ASN A 42 9.49 -18.61 -9.92
N TYR A 43 10.50 -17.79 -9.65
CA TYR A 43 11.63 -17.59 -10.56
C TYR A 43 12.35 -18.90 -10.92
N SER A 44 12.54 -19.80 -9.95
CA SER A 44 13.22 -21.09 -10.18
C SER A 44 12.46 -22.01 -11.16
N LYS A 45 11.13 -21.87 -11.23
CA LYS A 45 10.23 -22.63 -12.10
C LYS A 45 9.84 -21.87 -13.37
N GLU A 46 10.28 -20.62 -13.49
CA GLU A 46 9.93 -19.75 -14.60
C GLU A 46 10.41 -20.36 -15.92
N SER A 47 9.58 -20.27 -16.96
CA SER A 47 9.94 -20.69 -18.31
C SER A 47 10.18 -19.49 -19.23
N SER A 48 9.67 -18.31 -18.89
CA SER A 48 9.85 -17.07 -19.63
C SER A 48 11.26 -16.51 -19.45
N ASP A 49 12.04 -16.47 -20.55
CA ASP A 49 13.36 -15.83 -20.57
C ASP A 49 13.30 -14.33 -20.20
N ILE A 50 12.21 -13.66 -20.53
CA ILE A 50 12.01 -12.23 -20.21
C ILE A 50 11.94 -12.04 -18.69
N ASN A 51 11.09 -12.83 -18.03
CA ASN A 51 10.91 -12.75 -16.57
C ASN A 51 12.19 -13.18 -15.85
N LYS A 52 12.89 -14.22 -16.34
CA LYS A 52 14.20 -14.63 -15.80
C LYS A 52 15.25 -13.52 -15.88
N ARG A 53 15.37 -12.87 -17.04
CA ARG A 53 16.32 -11.77 -17.22
C ARG A 53 15.98 -10.58 -16.34
N TRP A 54 14.69 -10.26 -16.21
CA TRP A 54 14.23 -9.20 -15.32
C TRP A 54 14.61 -9.50 -13.86
N PHE A 55 14.31 -10.70 -13.37
CA PHE A 55 14.59 -11.09 -11.98
C PHE A 55 16.09 -11.03 -11.67
N ASN A 56 16.92 -11.62 -12.53
CA ASN A 56 18.38 -11.57 -12.38
C ASN A 56 18.91 -10.13 -12.46
N ASN A 57 18.36 -9.29 -13.32
CA ASN A 57 18.76 -7.89 -13.41
C ASN A 57 18.45 -7.14 -12.10
N ARG A 58 17.25 -7.34 -11.53
CA ARG A 58 16.88 -6.75 -10.24
C ARG A 58 17.81 -7.19 -9.12
N LEU A 59 18.14 -8.48 -9.02
CA LEU A 59 19.14 -8.97 -8.08
C LEU A 59 20.51 -8.34 -8.32
N ASN A 60 20.99 -8.29 -9.55
CA ASN A 60 22.30 -7.72 -9.87
C ASN A 60 22.41 -6.24 -9.53
N ILE A 61 21.33 -5.46 -9.75
CA ILE A 61 21.28 -4.05 -9.34
C ILE A 61 21.28 -3.96 -7.82
N PHE A 62 20.44 -4.74 -7.14
CA PHE A 62 20.34 -4.75 -5.67
C PHE A 62 21.70 -4.99 -4.99
N MET A 63 22.50 -5.90 -5.55
CA MET A 63 23.81 -6.26 -5.00
C MET A 63 24.88 -5.17 -5.15
N LYS A 64 24.68 -4.25 -6.10
CA LYS A 64 25.62 -3.18 -6.45
C LYS A 64 25.19 -1.81 -5.94
N ASP A 65 23.90 -1.62 -5.67
CA ASP A 65 23.36 -0.35 -5.26
C ASP A 65 23.56 -0.11 -3.75
N GLU A 66 23.86 1.14 -3.42
CA GLU A 66 24.03 1.62 -2.06
C GLU A 66 22.87 2.55 -1.65
N ASP A 67 22.09 3.07 -2.61
CA ASP A 67 20.93 3.90 -2.30
C ASP A 67 19.80 3.04 -1.72
N ILE A 68 19.58 3.23 -0.42
CA ILE A 68 18.50 2.61 0.34
C ILE A 68 17.13 2.71 -0.34
N ARG A 69 16.87 3.80 -1.10
CA ARG A 69 15.62 3.97 -1.83
C ARG A 69 15.47 3.06 -3.02
N ASN A 70 16.53 2.89 -3.78
CA ASN A 70 16.53 1.98 -4.92
C ASN A 70 16.43 0.53 -4.43
N LEU A 71 17.18 0.18 -3.38
CA LEU A 71 17.14 -1.15 -2.77
C LEU A 71 15.72 -1.53 -2.33
N ALA A 72 15.05 -0.64 -1.62
CA ALA A 72 13.68 -0.82 -1.18
C ALA A 72 12.65 -0.79 -2.32
N GLY A 73 12.91 -0.02 -3.39
CA GLY A 73 12.16 -0.11 -4.66
C GLY A 73 12.23 -1.52 -5.24
N ILE A 74 13.45 -2.05 -5.39
CA ILE A 74 13.69 -3.40 -5.92
C ILE A 74 13.04 -4.47 -5.03
N LEU A 75 13.17 -4.37 -3.70
CA LEU A 75 12.50 -5.32 -2.81
C LEU A 75 10.97 -5.27 -2.95
N GLY A 76 10.39 -4.08 -3.03
CA GLY A 76 8.94 -3.97 -3.23
C GLY A 76 8.50 -4.57 -4.56
N GLU A 77 9.26 -4.38 -5.63
CA GLU A 77 9.02 -5.06 -6.90
C GLU A 77 9.08 -6.58 -6.77
N LEU A 78 10.10 -7.12 -6.08
CA LEU A 78 10.22 -8.57 -5.85
C LEU A 78 9.07 -9.12 -4.99
N GLN A 79 8.64 -8.39 -3.96
CA GLN A 79 7.51 -8.80 -3.12
C GLN A 79 6.18 -8.77 -3.87
N ILE A 80 5.93 -7.73 -4.67
CA ILE A 80 4.72 -7.67 -5.51
C ILE A 80 4.77 -8.74 -6.60
N TYR A 81 5.93 -9.00 -7.21
CA TYR A 81 6.09 -10.12 -8.13
C TYR A 81 5.74 -11.46 -7.46
N GLY A 82 6.24 -11.71 -6.25
CA GLY A 82 5.88 -12.89 -5.47
C GLY A 82 4.39 -12.97 -5.16
N LEU A 83 3.78 -11.86 -4.73
CA LEU A 83 2.35 -11.75 -4.44
C LEU A 83 1.48 -12.08 -5.68
N LEU A 84 1.79 -11.48 -6.83
CA LEU A 84 1.08 -11.72 -8.08
C LEU A 84 1.29 -13.14 -8.58
N SER A 85 2.50 -13.68 -8.44
CA SER A 85 2.87 -15.03 -8.90
C SER A 85 2.21 -16.17 -8.12
N ASN A 86 1.72 -15.90 -6.90
CA ASN A 86 0.89 -16.87 -6.16
C ASN A 86 -0.59 -16.85 -6.57
N SER A 87 -1.01 -15.85 -7.32
CA SER A 87 -2.39 -15.73 -7.79
C SER A 87 -2.54 -16.17 -9.26
N PRO A 88 -3.76 -16.21 -9.81
CA PRO A 88 -3.99 -16.43 -11.23
C PRO A 88 -3.33 -15.39 -12.16
N PHE A 89 -2.84 -14.25 -11.66
CA PHE A 89 -2.03 -13.34 -12.47
C PHE A 89 -0.81 -14.06 -13.07
N LYS A 90 -0.22 -15.04 -12.38
CA LYS A 90 1.02 -15.73 -12.77
C LYS A 90 1.03 -16.30 -14.19
N TYR A 91 -0.11 -16.77 -14.68
CA TYR A 91 -0.18 -17.47 -15.96
C TYR A 91 0.09 -16.58 -17.17
N TRP A 92 -0.11 -15.27 -17.03
CA TRP A 92 0.04 -14.31 -18.12
C TRP A 92 0.77 -13.03 -17.70
N LEU A 93 1.51 -13.09 -16.59
CA LEU A 93 2.29 -11.99 -16.07
C LEU A 93 3.63 -11.87 -16.83
N LYS A 94 3.91 -10.69 -17.35
CA LYS A 94 5.17 -10.35 -18.00
C LYS A 94 5.84 -9.22 -17.23
N CYS A 95 7.08 -9.44 -16.80
CA CYS A 95 7.89 -8.37 -16.22
C CYS A 95 8.43 -7.48 -17.33
N VAL A 96 8.28 -6.16 -17.17
CA VAL A 96 8.74 -5.22 -18.18
C VAL A 96 10.11 -4.68 -17.80
N LYS A 97 11.01 -4.62 -18.77
CA LYS A 97 12.30 -3.98 -18.57
C LYS A 97 12.12 -2.46 -18.61
N THR A 98 12.47 -1.77 -17.53
CA THR A 98 12.58 -0.31 -17.55
C THR A 98 13.62 0.09 -18.60
N THR A 99 13.21 0.87 -19.60
CA THR A 99 14.11 1.46 -20.61
C THR A 99 14.20 2.95 -20.39
N ASN A 100 15.38 3.54 -20.55
CA ASN A 100 15.59 4.99 -20.39
C ASN A 100 14.72 5.84 -21.34
N GLU A 101 14.25 5.25 -22.44
CA GLU A 101 13.53 5.94 -23.53
C GLU A 101 12.00 5.88 -23.41
N LYS A 102 11.45 4.93 -22.63
CA LYS A 102 10.00 4.78 -22.44
C LYS A 102 9.67 4.41 -21.01
N LYS A 103 8.89 5.28 -20.37
CA LYS A 103 8.23 4.99 -19.11
C LYS A 103 7.22 3.85 -19.37
N THR A 104 7.44 2.71 -18.75
CA THR A 104 6.63 1.48 -18.90
C THR A 104 6.27 0.95 -17.52
N PRO A 105 5.08 0.33 -17.34
CA PRO A 105 4.69 -0.23 -16.04
C PRO A 105 5.65 -1.38 -15.66
N ASP A 106 5.76 -1.68 -14.37
CA ASP A 106 6.67 -2.73 -13.88
C ASP A 106 6.25 -4.14 -14.35
N PHE A 107 4.94 -4.38 -14.41
CA PHE A 107 4.37 -5.62 -14.94
C PHE A 107 3.22 -5.35 -15.91
N ILE A 108 3.08 -6.26 -16.87
CA ILE A 108 1.91 -6.33 -17.75
C ILE A 108 1.31 -7.72 -17.62
N TYR A 109 0.02 -7.77 -17.31
CA TYR A 109 -0.76 -8.98 -17.45
C TYR A 109 -1.56 -8.90 -18.76
N GLU A 110 -1.41 -9.92 -19.61
CA GLU A 110 -2.02 -9.94 -20.94
C GLU A 110 -2.66 -11.29 -21.25
N ASN A 111 -4.00 -11.32 -21.25
CA ASN A 111 -4.77 -12.53 -21.54
C ASN A 111 -5.75 -12.31 -22.70
N TYR A 112 -6.07 -13.37 -23.41
CA TYR A 112 -7.07 -13.39 -24.47
C TYR A 112 -8.30 -14.12 -23.96
N CYS A 113 -9.34 -13.37 -23.58
CA CYS A 113 -10.63 -13.95 -23.22
C CYS A 113 -11.59 -13.74 -24.39
N ARG A 114 -12.18 -14.81 -24.93
CA ARG A 114 -13.16 -14.73 -26.04
C ARG A 114 -12.68 -13.90 -27.25
N ARG A 115 -11.38 -13.96 -27.57
CA ARG A 115 -10.69 -13.21 -28.65
C ARG A 115 -10.52 -11.70 -28.38
N GLU A 116 -10.90 -11.22 -27.22
CA GLU A 116 -10.57 -9.86 -26.76
C GLU A 116 -9.30 -9.89 -25.92
N LYS A 117 -8.39 -8.97 -26.23
CA LYS A 117 -7.16 -8.79 -25.47
C LYS A 117 -7.48 -7.98 -24.20
N ILE A 118 -7.32 -8.63 -23.06
CA ILE A 118 -7.35 -7.98 -21.76
C ILE A 118 -5.91 -7.61 -21.41
N LYS A 119 -5.65 -6.30 -21.31
CA LYS A 119 -4.36 -5.78 -20.88
C LYS A 119 -4.51 -5.07 -19.54
N VAL A 120 -3.67 -5.47 -18.59
CA VAL A 120 -3.59 -4.86 -17.26
C VAL A 120 -2.17 -4.36 -17.06
N ASN A 121 -2.02 -3.06 -16.83
CA ASN A 121 -0.75 -2.45 -16.44
C ASN A 121 -0.66 -2.46 -14.91
N ILE A 122 0.42 -2.98 -14.35
CA ILE A 122 0.65 -3.01 -12.91
C ILE A 122 1.94 -2.24 -12.62
N GLU A 123 1.82 -1.21 -11.81
CA GLU A 123 2.92 -0.34 -11.44
C GLU A 123 3.16 -0.44 -9.93
N VAL A 124 4.42 -0.65 -9.54
CA VAL A 124 4.82 -0.84 -8.14
C VAL A 124 5.35 0.46 -7.56
N ALA A 125 4.88 0.81 -6.38
CA ALA A 125 5.43 1.89 -5.57
C ALA A 125 5.88 1.33 -4.23
N SER A 126 7.18 1.37 -3.95
CA SER A 126 7.67 1.19 -2.59
C SER A 126 7.59 2.52 -1.87
N SER A 127 6.78 2.60 -0.83
CA SER A 127 6.74 3.81 -0.02
C SER A 127 7.89 3.77 0.98
N LEU A 128 8.87 4.65 0.76
CA LEU A 128 9.90 4.94 1.73
C LEU A 128 9.63 6.30 2.31
N GLY A 129 9.74 6.36 3.62
CA GLY A 129 9.74 7.61 4.32
C GLY A 129 10.82 8.59 3.85
N THR A 130 10.90 9.73 4.54
CA THR A 130 12.04 10.62 4.39
C THR A 130 13.37 9.89 4.70
N LYS A 131 14.47 10.20 3.98
CA LYS A 131 15.81 9.66 4.31
C LYS A 131 16.38 10.27 5.60
N ASP A 132 15.75 11.32 6.11
CA ASP A 132 16.23 12.10 7.25
C ASP A 132 15.60 11.60 8.55
N GLU A 133 16.33 10.77 9.30
CA GLU A 133 15.87 10.19 10.57
C GLU A 133 15.46 11.25 11.60
N LYS A 134 16.10 12.43 11.61
CA LYS A 134 15.74 13.54 12.51
C LYS A 134 14.34 14.10 12.19
N LYS A 135 13.90 13.98 10.94
CA LYS A 135 12.54 14.35 10.51
C LYS A 135 11.52 13.26 10.78
N GLN A 136 11.95 12.05 11.14
CA GLN A 136 11.07 10.94 11.47
C GLN A 136 10.85 10.78 12.95
N ARG A 137 11.79 11.14 13.82
CA ARG A 137 11.64 10.91 15.27
C ARG A 137 11.35 12.20 16.04
N THR A 138 10.44 12.14 17.02
CA THR A 138 10.35 13.17 18.09
C THR A 138 11.33 12.84 19.21
N GLU A 139 11.58 13.82 20.10
CA GLU A 139 12.36 13.62 21.33
C GLU A 139 11.72 12.56 22.24
N GLN A 140 10.44 12.26 22.05
CA GLN A 140 9.65 11.25 22.74
C GLN A 140 9.59 9.89 22.01
N ASN A 141 10.44 9.66 20.99
CA ASN A 141 10.48 8.45 20.16
C ASN A 141 9.23 8.16 19.32
N GLU A 142 8.34 9.13 19.10
CA GLU A 142 7.29 8.96 18.09
C GLU A 142 7.89 8.99 16.69
N ILE A 143 7.46 8.06 15.83
CA ILE A 143 7.96 7.93 14.47
C ILE A 143 6.94 8.54 13.51
N TYR A 144 7.41 9.31 12.52
CA TYR A 144 6.64 9.97 11.47
C TYR A 144 7.27 9.62 10.11
N PRO A 145 6.84 8.54 9.44
CA PRO A 145 7.50 7.97 8.27
C PRO A 145 7.80 8.99 7.20
N TYR A 146 6.79 9.81 6.93
CA TYR A 146 6.73 10.71 5.79
C TYR A 146 7.16 12.13 6.16
N GLY A 147 7.60 12.33 7.40
CA GLY A 147 7.94 13.63 7.98
C GLY A 147 6.92 14.03 9.05
N LYS A 148 7.36 14.87 9.99
CA LYS A 148 6.47 15.50 10.97
C LYS A 148 5.47 16.41 10.27
N PRO A 149 4.23 16.53 10.80
CA PRO A 149 3.30 17.59 10.44
C PRO A 149 4.00 18.94 10.41
N LYS A 150 3.83 19.70 9.32
CA LYS A 150 4.53 20.97 9.13
C LYS A 150 3.72 22.17 9.61
N ARG A 151 2.41 22.09 9.52
CA ARG A 151 1.49 23.16 9.93
C ARG A 151 0.80 22.74 11.23
N GLU A 152 1.24 23.34 12.33
CA GLU A 152 0.55 23.23 13.63
C GLU A 152 -0.90 23.72 13.49
N GLY A 153 -1.86 23.07 14.14
CA GLY A 153 -3.27 23.42 14.00
C GLY A 153 -3.98 22.80 12.79
N ILE A 154 -3.23 22.17 11.87
CA ILE A 154 -3.72 21.82 10.53
C ILE A 154 -3.31 20.40 10.12
N ASP A 155 -2.01 20.10 10.16
CA ASP A 155 -1.47 18.80 9.76
C ASP A 155 -1.42 17.84 10.95
N ASN A 156 -1.66 16.56 10.71
CA ASN A 156 -1.51 15.50 11.71
C ASN A 156 -0.83 14.27 11.11
N SER A 157 -0.65 13.21 11.90
CA SER A 157 0.03 12.00 11.43
C SER A 157 -0.69 11.32 10.24
N LEU A 158 -2.00 11.51 10.11
CA LEU A 158 -2.80 11.00 9.00
C LEU A 158 -2.63 11.85 7.73
N SER A 159 -2.58 13.18 7.85
CA SER A 159 -2.45 14.07 6.69
C SER A 159 -1.17 13.81 5.90
N GLU A 160 -0.07 13.45 6.57
CA GLU A 160 1.19 13.09 5.92
C GLU A 160 1.11 11.75 5.17
N VAL A 161 0.43 10.75 5.71
CA VAL A 161 0.17 9.47 5.01
C VAL A 161 -0.69 9.72 3.76
N ILE A 162 -1.76 10.51 3.92
CA ILE A 162 -2.68 10.87 2.83
C ILE A 162 -1.95 11.63 1.73
N SER A 163 -1.18 12.67 2.10
CA SER A 163 -0.38 13.48 1.18
C SER A 163 0.62 12.64 0.41
N MET A 164 1.32 11.74 1.09
CA MET A 164 2.30 10.86 0.44
C MET A 164 1.63 9.91 -0.56
N ILE A 165 0.55 9.21 -0.18
CA ILE A 165 -0.15 8.28 -1.08
C ILE A 165 -0.70 9.01 -2.32
N ASN A 166 -1.25 10.20 -2.14
CA ASN A 166 -1.77 10.99 -3.25
C ASN A 166 -0.67 11.46 -4.21
N ARG A 167 0.55 11.69 -3.72
CA ARG A 167 1.72 12.05 -4.53
C ARG A 167 2.41 10.85 -5.21
N ILE A 168 2.10 9.61 -4.84
CA ILE A 168 2.69 8.44 -5.49
C ILE A 168 2.26 8.43 -6.95
N LYS A 169 3.20 8.61 -7.87
CA LYS A 169 3.02 8.36 -9.31
C LYS A 169 1.75 9.09 -9.84
N GLU A 170 1.70 10.41 -9.61
CA GLU A 170 0.70 11.29 -10.24
C GLU A 170 0.68 11.09 -11.77
N PRO A 171 -0.48 11.32 -12.44
CA PRO A 171 -0.68 10.90 -13.82
C PRO A 171 0.30 11.64 -14.73
N ASP A 172 1.17 10.92 -15.44
CA ASP A 172 1.74 11.26 -16.77
C ASP A 172 2.99 10.43 -17.11
N SER A 173 2.92 9.10 -17.01
CA SER A 173 4.15 8.34 -17.17
C SER A 173 4.01 6.89 -17.65
N GLN A 174 3.22 6.02 -17.02
CA GLN A 174 3.25 4.57 -17.34
C GLN A 174 1.89 3.90 -17.56
N MET A 175 0.81 4.53 -17.10
CA MET A 175 -0.56 4.01 -17.17
C MET A 175 -1.36 4.70 -18.29
N LYS A 176 -2.33 3.99 -18.86
CA LYS A 176 -3.09 4.43 -20.02
C LYS A 176 -4.59 4.32 -19.75
N GLU A 177 -5.38 5.33 -20.11
CA GLU A 177 -6.82 5.36 -19.85
C GLU A 177 -7.58 4.19 -20.51
N GLU A 178 -7.09 3.66 -21.63
CA GLU A 178 -7.72 2.55 -22.34
C GLU A 178 -7.44 1.16 -21.76
N ASP A 179 -6.42 1.02 -20.91
CA ASP A 179 -6.03 -0.24 -20.28
C ASP A 179 -6.56 -0.33 -18.84
N ILE A 180 -6.62 -1.53 -18.27
CA ILE A 180 -6.87 -1.68 -16.82
C ILE A 180 -5.58 -1.35 -16.07
N ASN A 181 -5.63 -0.40 -15.13
CA ASN A 181 -4.45 0.05 -14.41
C ASN A 181 -4.52 -0.29 -12.92
N ILE A 182 -3.47 -0.93 -12.42
CA ILE A 182 -3.31 -1.31 -11.02
C ILE A 182 -2.08 -0.60 -10.46
N LEU A 183 -2.28 0.14 -9.37
CA LEU A 183 -1.19 0.64 -8.54
C LEU A 183 -0.95 -0.32 -7.38
N ALA A 184 0.21 -0.98 -7.34
CA ALA A 184 0.62 -1.83 -6.24
C ALA A 184 1.54 -1.04 -5.29
N ILE A 185 1.06 -0.69 -4.11
CA ILE A 185 1.86 0.01 -3.09
C ILE A 185 2.38 -0.99 -2.08
N ASN A 186 3.70 -1.05 -1.94
CA ASN A 186 4.38 -1.90 -0.97
C ASN A 186 4.84 -1.07 0.24
N PHE A 187 4.26 -1.36 1.40
CA PHE A 187 4.65 -0.82 2.70
C PHE A 187 5.47 -1.81 3.54
N VAL A 188 5.70 -3.02 3.03
CA VAL A 188 6.46 -4.08 3.72
C VAL A 188 7.93 -3.89 3.42
N ASN A 189 8.64 -3.17 4.25
CA ASN A 189 10.07 -2.95 4.06
C ASN A 189 10.83 -2.94 5.39
N PRO A 190 11.81 -3.84 5.58
CA PRO A 190 12.64 -3.88 6.78
C PRO A 190 14.03 -3.24 6.56
N ILE A 191 14.26 -2.58 5.41
CA ILE A 191 15.52 -1.87 5.16
C ILE A 191 15.54 -0.55 5.95
N GLY A 192 16.60 -0.36 6.74
CA GLY A 192 16.87 0.84 7.54
C GLY A 192 16.21 0.83 8.92
N GLU A 193 16.43 1.89 9.71
CA GLU A 193 15.75 2.08 11.01
C GLU A 193 14.25 2.43 10.86
N CYS A 194 13.80 2.63 9.62
CA CYS A 194 12.46 3.07 9.25
C CYS A 194 11.43 1.93 9.26
N ILE A 195 11.26 1.28 10.41
CA ILE A 195 10.23 0.25 10.57
C ILE A 195 8.94 0.93 11.05
N PHE A 196 8.03 1.20 10.11
CA PHE A 196 6.74 1.87 10.33
C PHE A 196 5.65 0.97 10.92
N LEU A 197 6.03 -0.08 11.67
CA LEU A 197 5.13 -1.18 12.05
C LEU A 197 3.86 -0.69 12.76
N ASN A 198 3.95 0.36 13.57
CA ASN A 198 2.81 0.85 14.34
C ASN A 198 1.93 1.86 13.58
N ILE A 199 2.48 2.51 12.56
CA ILE A 199 1.83 3.69 11.95
C ILE A 199 0.89 3.29 10.83
N LEU A 200 1.16 2.17 10.16
CA LEU A 200 0.28 1.66 9.11
C LEU A 200 -0.59 0.52 9.59
N LYS A 201 -0.46 0.12 10.86
CA LYS A 201 -1.28 -0.88 11.52
C LYS A 201 -2.76 -0.49 11.41
N GLU A 202 -3.54 -1.36 10.79
CA GLU A 202 -4.97 -1.28 10.50
C GLU A 202 -5.45 -0.03 9.75
N ARG A 203 -4.53 0.84 9.30
CA ARG A 203 -4.87 2.08 8.57
C ARG A 203 -5.43 1.83 7.16
N GLY A 204 -5.46 0.58 6.71
CA GLY A 204 -6.10 0.16 5.46
C GLY A 204 -7.62 -0.04 5.55
N LYS A 205 -8.17 -0.21 6.76
CA LYS A 205 -9.63 -0.24 6.94
C LYS A 205 -10.15 1.20 7.00
N PRO A 206 -11.42 1.50 6.66
CA PRO A 206 -11.97 2.85 6.84
C PRO A 206 -11.87 3.32 8.29
N TYR A 207 -12.24 2.42 9.21
CA TYR A 207 -12.16 2.59 10.66
C TYR A 207 -11.79 1.27 11.33
N PHE A 208 -11.15 1.33 12.49
CA PHE A 208 -10.86 0.17 13.32
C PHE A 208 -10.91 0.56 14.80
N ILE A 209 -11.13 -0.44 15.66
CA ILE A 209 -11.23 -0.24 17.11
C ILE A 209 -10.01 -0.89 17.75
N ASN A 210 -9.19 -0.10 18.42
CA ASN A 210 -8.15 -0.65 19.29
C ASN A 210 -8.76 -0.93 20.66
N LYS A 211 -8.70 -2.20 21.07
CA LYS A 211 -9.19 -2.71 22.37
C LYS A 211 -8.06 -2.98 23.36
N GLU A 212 -6.81 -2.67 23.02
CA GLU A 212 -5.67 -2.87 23.92
C GLU A 212 -5.63 -1.75 24.99
N GLY A 213 -5.69 -2.14 26.27
CA GLY A 213 -5.73 -1.22 27.43
C GLY A 213 -7.15 -0.74 27.80
N ASP A 214 -7.24 0.31 28.61
CA ASP A 214 -8.53 0.87 29.12
C ASP A 214 -9.24 1.82 28.14
N ASN A 215 -8.71 2.01 26.93
CA ASN A 215 -9.17 3.06 26.02
C ASN A 215 -9.71 2.45 24.72
N ASN A 216 -10.87 1.78 24.75
CA ASN A 216 -11.63 1.40 23.55
C ASN A 216 -11.74 2.62 22.60
N THR A 217 -10.84 2.70 21.63
CA THR A 217 -10.64 3.92 20.84
C THR A 217 -10.92 3.58 19.38
N ILE A 218 -11.76 4.39 18.76
CA ILE A 218 -12.04 4.33 17.33
C ILE A 218 -10.96 5.12 16.60
N TYR A 219 -10.33 4.50 15.61
CA TYR A 219 -9.32 5.11 14.76
C TYR A 219 -9.81 5.19 13.32
N THR A 220 -9.45 6.26 12.62
CA THR A 220 -9.65 6.37 11.17
C THR A 220 -8.45 5.81 10.42
N GLY A 221 -8.69 5.05 9.34
CA GLY A 221 -7.61 4.53 8.52
C GLY A 221 -7.16 5.49 7.42
N GLY A 222 -5.99 6.10 7.62
CA GLY A 222 -5.41 7.07 6.70
C GLY A 222 -5.11 6.53 5.29
N ILE A 223 -4.80 5.23 5.14
CA ILE A 223 -4.58 4.65 3.80
C ILE A 223 -5.91 4.64 3.05
N TRP A 224 -7.00 4.20 3.69
CA TRP A 224 -8.32 4.18 3.06
C TRP A 224 -8.78 5.60 2.65
N GLN A 225 -8.62 6.56 3.56
CA GLN A 225 -8.95 7.97 3.32
C GLN A 225 -8.16 8.54 2.14
N ALA A 226 -6.88 8.17 1.99
CA ALA A 226 -6.06 8.60 0.86
C ALA A 226 -6.58 8.15 -0.53
N PHE A 227 -7.44 7.14 -0.58
CA PHE A 227 -8.12 6.72 -1.81
C PHE A 227 -9.53 7.28 -1.93
N TYR A 228 -10.29 7.42 -0.85
CA TYR A 228 -11.74 7.66 -0.92
C TYR A 228 -12.27 8.99 -0.36
N SER A 229 -11.50 9.82 0.34
CA SER A 229 -12.01 11.11 0.87
C SER A 229 -12.16 12.22 -0.18
N LYS A 230 -13.16 13.08 -0.04
CA LYS A 230 -13.33 14.28 -0.87
C LYS A 230 -12.72 15.50 -0.19
N LYS A 231 -12.41 16.53 -0.99
CA LYS A 231 -12.06 17.84 -0.46
C LYS A 231 -13.17 18.32 0.48
N GLY A 232 -12.77 18.76 1.67
CA GLY A 232 -13.66 19.23 2.72
C GLY A 232 -14.07 18.15 3.74
N ASP A 233 -13.84 16.87 3.45
CA ASP A 233 -14.08 15.80 4.43
C ASP A 233 -13.26 16.04 5.70
N ARG A 234 -13.87 15.79 6.85
CA ARG A 234 -13.29 15.94 8.17
C ARG A 234 -12.81 14.57 8.65
N ILE A 235 -11.54 14.47 9.02
CA ILE A 235 -10.87 13.20 9.36
C ILE A 235 -10.25 13.33 10.75
N PHE A 236 -10.74 12.54 11.70
CA PHE A 236 -10.15 12.43 13.03
C PHE A 236 -9.03 11.40 13.07
N GLY A 237 -8.00 11.65 13.88
CA GLY A 237 -6.98 10.65 14.23
C GLY A 237 -7.58 9.49 15.01
N SER A 238 -8.20 9.82 16.15
CA SER A 238 -8.88 8.87 17.01
C SER A 238 -9.92 9.53 17.94
N ILE A 239 -10.94 8.76 18.32
CA ILE A 239 -12.00 9.14 19.26
C ILE A 239 -12.03 8.09 20.38
N GLY A 240 -11.84 8.52 21.63
CA GLY A 240 -11.92 7.66 22.82
C GLY A 240 -13.36 7.39 23.28
N MET A 241 -13.51 6.62 24.37
CA MET A 241 -14.84 6.24 24.92
C MET A 241 -15.65 7.43 25.43
N ASP A 242 -15.00 8.47 25.97
CA ASP A 242 -15.68 9.69 26.46
C ASP A 242 -15.85 10.73 25.34
N ASP A 243 -15.95 10.25 24.10
CA ASP A 243 -15.96 11.01 22.86
C ASP A 243 -14.84 12.07 22.72
N TYR A 244 -13.76 11.91 23.47
CA TYR A 244 -12.63 12.81 23.41
C TYR A 244 -11.81 12.54 22.13
N ILE A 245 -11.74 13.55 21.26
CA ILE A 245 -10.88 13.55 20.08
C ILE A 245 -9.44 13.87 20.50
N LYS A 246 -8.53 12.90 20.33
CA LYS A 246 -7.13 12.99 20.80
C LYS A 246 -6.23 13.86 19.93
N GLU A 247 -6.52 13.94 18.63
CA GLU A 247 -5.75 14.68 17.63
C GLU A 247 -6.65 15.71 16.95
N GLU A 248 -6.06 16.79 16.43
CA GLU A 248 -6.81 17.76 15.64
C GLU A 248 -7.46 17.11 14.42
N ILE A 249 -8.69 17.57 14.14
CA ILE A 249 -9.46 17.11 12.99
C ILE A 249 -8.80 17.65 11.73
N TYR A 250 -8.27 16.75 10.90
CA TYR A 250 -7.75 17.11 9.60
C TYR A 250 -8.89 17.34 8.61
N LYS A 251 -8.93 18.52 7.99
CA LYS A 251 -9.86 18.82 6.91
C LYS A 251 -9.17 18.61 5.56
N MET A 252 -9.67 17.67 4.76
CA MET A 252 -9.11 17.34 3.44
C MET A 252 -9.05 18.58 2.54
N GLU A 253 -7.85 18.96 2.12
CA GLU A 253 -7.65 20.15 1.27
C GLU A 253 -7.87 19.85 -0.23
N TYR A 254 -7.83 18.58 -0.60
CA TYR A 254 -7.90 18.08 -1.96
C TYR A 254 -8.72 16.77 -2.03
N ASN A 255 -9.15 16.40 -3.23
CA ASN A 255 -9.78 15.10 -3.46
C ASN A 255 -8.72 14.00 -3.37
N SER A 256 -9.07 12.90 -2.72
CA SER A 256 -8.27 11.69 -2.71
C SER A 256 -8.16 11.06 -4.11
N ARG A 257 -7.30 10.06 -4.22
CA ARG A 257 -6.93 9.46 -5.51
C ARG A 257 -8.12 8.99 -6.36
N PHE A 258 -9.11 8.30 -5.78
CA PHE A 258 -10.28 7.82 -6.54
C PHE A 258 -11.44 8.82 -6.59
N GLN A 259 -11.35 9.97 -5.90
CA GLN A 259 -12.31 11.07 -6.00
C GLN A 259 -11.86 12.14 -7.01
N GLY A 260 -10.60 12.09 -7.44
CA GLY A 260 -10.03 12.95 -8.50
C GLY A 260 -10.08 12.31 -9.89
N LYS A 261 -9.45 12.98 -10.86
CA LYS A 261 -9.18 12.41 -12.18
C LYS A 261 -8.00 11.43 -12.06
N SER A 262 -8.30 10.15 -11.84
CA SER A 262 -7.28 9.10 -11.80
C SER A 262 -7.52 8.06 -12.88
N VAL A 263 -6.43 7.69 -13.56
CA VAL A 263 -6.40 6.57 -14.52
C VAL A 263 -6.26 5.22 -13.83
N VAL A 264 -6.03 5.20 -12.51
CA VAL A 264 -5.90 3.98 -11.70
C VAL A 264 -7.29 3.39 -11.45
N ASP A 265 -7.47 2.12 -11.82
CA ASP A 265 -8.71 1.38 -11.58
C ASP A 265 -8.68 0.64 -10.25
N PHE A 266 -7.50 0.13 -9.86
CA PHE A 266 -7.31 -0.61 -8.62
C PHE A 266 -6.05 -0.19 -7.89
N ALA A 267 -6.10 -0.25 -6.57
CA ALA A 267 -4.92 -0.23 -5.73
C ALA A 267 -4.79 -1.54 -4.96
N ILE A 268 -3.59 -2.13 -4.99
CA ILE A 268 -3.20 -3.26 -4.14
C ILE A 268 -2.25 -2.69 -3.10
N ILE A 269 -2.61 -2.75 -1.82
CA ILE A 269 -1.79 -2.24 -0.73
C ILE A 269 -1.24 -3.42 0.06
N ASN A 270 0.05 -3.70 -0.11
CA ASN A 270 0.74 -4.73 0.66
C ASN A 270 1.28 -4.13 1.96
N THR A 271 0.82 -4.66 3.09
CA THR A 271 1.24 -4.27 4.43
C THR A 271 1.69 -5.51 5.21
N TYR A 272 2.26 -5.30 6.40
CA TYR A 272 2.64 -6.40 7.29
C TYR A 272 1.44 -7.18 7.86
N GLU A 273 0.25 -6.58 7.88
CA GLU A 273 -0.97 -7.20 8.39
C GLU A 273 -1.76 -7.95 7.32
N GLY A 274 -1.42 -7.71 6.05
CA GLY A 274 -2.09 -8.33 4.92
C GLY A 274 -2.17 -7.39 3.73
N VAL A 275 -3.04 -7.79 2.80
CA VAL A 275 -3.25 -7.11 1.54
C VAL A 275 -4.63 -6.45 1.54
N PHE A 276 -4.67 -5.16 1.20
CA PHE A 276 -5.90 -4.42 0.95
C PHE A 276 -6.08 -4.20 -0.53
N ILE A 277 -7.32 -4.29 -1.01
CA ILE A 277 -7.65 -4.01 -2.41
C ILE A 277 -8.73 -2.96 -2.45
N TYR A 278 -8.45 -1.87 -3.17
CA TYR A 278 -9.40 -0.79 -3.40
C TYR A 278 -9.67 -0.67 -4.89
N GLN A 279 -10.93 -0.47 -5.25
CA GLN A 279 -11.34 -0.16 -6.60
C GLN A 279 -11.78 1.30 -6.71
N ASN A 280 -11.42 1.92 -7.84
CA ASN A 280 -11.97 3.19 -8.25
C ASN A 280 -13.42 2.99 -8.74
N PHE A 281 -14.38 3.55 -8.00
CA PHE A 281 -15.79 3.50 -8.40
C PHE A 281 -16.12 4.50 -9.52
N ASN A 282 -15.25 5.49 -9.79
CA ASN A 282 -15.35 6.46 -10.89
C ASN A 282 -14.65 6.00 -12.19
N ARG A 283 -14.22 4.74 -12.28
CA ARG A 283 -13.53 4.20 -13.45
C ARG A 283 -14.37 4.30 -14.72
N LYS A 284 -13.69 4.42 -15.87
CA LYS A 284 -14.35 4.57 -17.18
C LYS A 284 -14.50 3.26 -17.96
N ILE A 285 -13.81 2.20 -17.55
CA ILE A 285 -13.74 0.94 -18.29
C ILE A 285 -14.48 -0.20 -17.56
N GLU A 286 -15.02 -1.12 -18.35
CA GLU A 286 -15.58 -2.37 -17.82
C GLU A 286 -14.44 -3.30 -17.37
N ILE A 287 -14.59 -3.91 -16.20
CA ILE A 287 -13.59 -4.83 -15.67
C ILE A 287 -14.08 -6.27 -15.86
N PRO A 288 -13.34 -7.10 -16.62
CA PRO A 288 -13.68 -8.51 -16.78
C PRO A 288 -13.70 -9.25 -15.43
N LYS A 289 -14.72 -10.11 -15.20
CA LYS A 289 -14.86 -10.92 -13.97
C LYS A 289 -13.60 -11.69 -13.58
N HIS A 290 -12.84 -12.12 -14.58
CA HIS A 290 -11.55 -12.78 -14.41
C HIS A 290 -10.55 -11.92 -13.59
N ILE A 291 -10.50 -10.60 -13.80
CA ILE A 291 -9.59 -9.71 -13.06
C ILE A 291 -9.95 -9.65 -11.59
N TYR A 292 -11.25 -9.59 -11.25
CA TYR A 292 -11.69 -9.69 -9.86
C TYR A 292 -11.28 -11.02 -9.23
N LYS A 293 -11.35 -12.14 -9.96
CA LYS A 293 -10.87 -13.44 -9.47
C LYS A 293 -9.37 -13.42 -9.20
N CYS A 294 -8.56 -12.81 -10.07
CA CYS A 294 -7.14 -12.65 -9.84
C CYS A 294 -6.86 -11.85 -8.56
N LEU A 295 -7.52 -10.70 -8.40
CA LEU A 295 -7.38 -9.84 -7.23
C LEU A 295 -7.80 -10.55 -5.95
N MET A 296 -8.97 -11.19 -5.93
CA MET A 296 -9.49 -11.90 -4.75
C MET A 296 -8.70 -13.17 -4.38
N SER A 297 -7.78 -13.62 -5.25
CA SER A 297 -6.94 -14.80 -5.01
C SER A 297 -5.52 -14.45 -4.57
N LEU A 298 -5.19 -13.18 -4.31
CA LEU A 298 -3.89 -12.85 -3.74
C LEU A 298 -3.85 -13.35 -2.28
N ASP A 299 -2.73 -13.93 -1.83
CA ASP A 299 -2.66 -14.46 -0.46
C ASP A 299 -2.72 -13.33 0.59
N ASN A 300 -3.12 -13.68 1.81
CA ASN A 300 -3.23 -12.77 2.96
C ASN A 300 -4.20 -11.60 2.73
N ILE A 301 -5.23 -11.85 1.91
CA ILE A 301 -6.43 -11.02 1.85
C ILE A 301 -7.42 -11.52 2.90
N ASN A 302 -7.97 -10.56 3.65
CA ASN A 302 -9.23 -10.73 4.38
C ASN A 302 -10.33 -10.03 3.59
N ILE A 303 -11.54 -10.59 3.55
CA ILE A 303 -12.70 -9.98 2.87
C ILE A 303 -12.98 -8.55 3.38
N ASP A 304 -12.71 -8.28 4.65
CA ASP A 304 -12.89 -6.96 5.27
C ASP A 304 -11.90 -5.91 4.73
N ASN A 305 -10.80 -6.36 4.11
CA ASN A 305 -9.77 -5.52 3.50
C ASN A 305 -10.07 -5.19 2.02
N VAL A 306 -11.23 -5.62 1.51
CA VAL A 306 -11.57 -5.56 0.08
C VAL A 306 -12.73 -4.59 -0.17
N PHE A 307 -12.43 -3.57 -0.97
CA PHE A 307 -13.37 -2.58 -1.50
C PHE A 307 -13.46 -2.72 -3.01
N LEU A 308 -14.12 -3.79 -3.44
CA LEU A 308 -14.42 -4.09 -4.84
C LEU A 308 -15.92 -3.95 -5.10
N ASN A 309 -16.26 -3.51 -6.31
CA ASN A 309 -17.63 -3.42 -6.78
C ASN A 309 -18.20 -4.81 -7.08
N PHE A 310 -17.47 -5.70 -7.74
CA PHE A 310 -17.95 -7.07 -7.91
C PHE A 310 -17.64 -7.92 -6.66
N PRO A 311 -18.56 -8.79 -6.19
CA PRO A 311 -19.87 -9.12 -6.78
C PRO A 311 -21.06 -8.28 -6.28
N ILE A 312 -20.88 -7.42 -5.28
CA ILE A 312 -21.99 -6.80 -4.53
C ILE A 312 -22.66 -5.63 -5.28
N ASN A 313 -21.93 -5.00 -6.20
CA ASN A 313 -22.28 -3.85 -7.04
C ASN A 313 -22.73 -2.59 -6.28
N ASN A 314 -22.18 -2.36 -5.08
CA ASN A 314 -22.54 -1.24 -4.22
C ASN A 314 -21.31 -0.50 -3.65
N LEU A 315 -20.20 -0.48 -4.39
CA LEU A 315 -18.95 0.08 -3.87
C LEU A 315 -19.09 1.56 -3.49
N GLU A 316 -19.77 2.36 -4.32
CA GLU A 316 -20.01 3.77 -4.04
C GLU A 316 -20.84 3.97 -2.77
N GLU A 317 -21.93 3.20 -2.61
CA GLU A 317 -22.76 3.22 -1.40
C GLU A 317 -21.96 2.85 -0.15
N ARG A 318 -21.13 1.79 -0.21
CA ARG A 318 -20.25 1.40 0.90
C ARG A 318 -19.25 2.49 1.25
N VAL A 319 -18.65 3.15 0.26
CA VAL A 319 -17.72 4.25 0.49
C VAL A 319 -18.43 5.45 1.13
N ASN A 320 -19.61 5.82 0.63
CA ASN A 320 -20.38 6.93 1.19
C ASN A 320 -20.85 6.63 2.61
N TYR A 321 -21.31 5.40 2.89
CA TYR A 321 -21.65 4.94 4.24
C TYR A 321 -20.52 5.18 5.24
N TYR A 322 -19.28 4.79 4.91
CA TYR A 322 -18.15 5.01 5.81
C TYR A 322 -17.81 6.50 5.98
N ARG A 323 -17.95 7.32 4.92
CA ARG A 323 -17.76 8.78 5.04
C ARG A 323 -18.79 9.41 5.97
N GLU A 324 -20.06 9.03 5.83
CA GLU A 324 -21.16 9.49 6.69
C GLU A 324 -20.98 9.02 8.13
N LEU A 325 -20.54 7.78 8.33
CA LEU A 325 -20.23 7.23 9.66
C LEU A 325 -19.13 8.03 10.36
N GLY A 326 -18.07 8.43 9.63
CA GLY A 326 -17.02 9.28 10.18
C GLY A 326 -17.52 10.65 10.64
N GLU A 327 -18.38 11.28 9.84
CA GLU A 327 -19.01 12.57 10.19
C GLU A 327 -19.97 12.41 11.39
N ALA A 328 -20.68 11.29 11.50
CA ALA A 328 -21.53 11.00 12.64
C ALA A 328 -20.73 10.91 13.95
N TYR A 329 -19.63 10.15 13.96
CA TYR A 329 -18.75 10.08 15.14
C TYR A 329 -18.18 11.45 15.54
N LEU A 330 -17.82 12.28 14.55
CA LEU A 330 -17.34 13.63 14.82
C LEU A 330 -18.41 14.51 15.46
N LYS A 331 -19.64 14.48 14.94
CA LYS A 331 -20.75 15.28 15.49
C LYS A 331 -21.07 14.87 16.92
N GLU A 332 -21.17 13.57 17.18
CA GLU A 332 -21.40 13.03 18.53
C GLU A 332 -20.32 13.52 19.50
N ALA A 333 -19.04 13.45 19.10
CA ALA A 333 -17.92 13.96 19.90
C ALA A 333 -17.92 15.48 20.14
N GLU A 334 -18.38 16.25 19.17
CA GLU A 334 -18.50 17.71 19.32
C GLU A 334 -19.69 18.09 20.22
N GLU A 335 -20.79 17.34 20.15
CA GLU A 335 -21.96 17.52 21.00
C GLU A 335 -21.64 17.15 22.45
N SER A 336 -20.95 16.03 22.70
CA SER A 336 -20.54 15.60 24.06
C SER A 336 -19.66 16.64 24.77
N LYS A 337 -18.82 17.40 24.04
CA LYS A 337 -18.02 18.50 24.60
C LYS A 337 -18.82 19.72 25.06
N SER A 338 -20.06 19.88 24.58
CA SER A 338 -20.91 21.02 24.92
C SER A 338 -21.68 20.85 26.25
N TYR A 339 -21.60 19.65 26.85
CA TYR A 339 -22.25 19.30 28.12
C TYR A 339 -21.29 19.25 29.33
N VAL A 340 -20.00 19.51 29.11
CA VAL A 340 -18.94 19.60 30.14
C VAL A 340 -18.51 21.04 30.28
#